data_AF-A0A1A0J658-F1
#
_entry.id   AF-A0A1A0J658-F1
#
_cell.length_a   1.000
_cell.length_b   1.000
_cell.length_c   1.000
_cell.angle_alpha   90.00
_cell.angle_beta   90.00
_cell.angle_gamma   90.00
#
_symmetry.space_group_name_H-M   'P 1'
#
loop_
_entity.id
_entity.type
_entity.pdbx_description
1 polymer ?
#
loop_
_entity_poly.entity_id
_entity_poly.type
_entity_poly.pdbx_seq_one_letter_code
_entity_poly.pdbx_strand_id
1 'polypeptide(L)'
;MDRNYDPDFDALVRNVAGTSQTPARYLADEVEAIANELGVTYAVRDYFVGRDGREARADIIVGDPASPAVVVAVAGFDAPGWTLTYAQQEITTMARVHLPTTAALVVIDGAGWARRPGELRRVHRLHADGHIDGLYTGSSLDQFRDQLRQVS
;
A
#
# COMPACT_ATOMS: atom_id res chain seq x y z
N MET A 1 29.38 -5.67 -11.91
CA MET A 1 28.15 -5.59 -11.11
C MET A 1 27.00 -5.37 -12.07
N ASP A 2 26.06 -6.29 -12.13
CA ASP A 2 24.89 -6.18 -13.01
C ASP A 2 23.98 -5.06 -12.48
N ARG A 3 23.60 -4.10 -13.32
CA ARG A 3 22.77 -2.94 -12.93
C ARG A 3 21.34 -3.32 -12.52
N ASN A 4 20.98 -4.60 -12.62
CA ASN A 4 19.66 -5.13 -12.31
C ASN A 4 19.60 -5.99 -11.04
N TYR A 5 20.72 -6.20 -10.33
CA TYR A 5 20.70 -6.96 -9.08
C TYR A 5 20.21 -6.09 -7.92
N ASP A 6 19.09 -6.50 -7.34
CA ASP A 6 18.43 -5.84 -6.21
C ASP A 6 18.12 -6.93 -5.16
N PRO A 7 18.97 -7.10 -4.13
CA PRO A 7 18.82 -8.17 -3.15
C PRO A 7 17.58 -8.02 -2.29
N ASP A 8 17.12 -6.78 -2.08
CA ASP A 8 15.94 -6.48 -1.28
C ASP A 8 14.67 -6.82 -2.06
N PHE A 9 14.66 -6.54 -3.37
CA PHE A 9 13.60 -7.02 -4.26
C PHE A 9 13.55 -8.55 -4.32
N ASP A 10 14.69 -9.23 -4.43
CA ASP A 10 14.74 -10.69 -4.45
C ASP A 10 14.24 -11.30 -3.13
N ALA A 11 14.55 -10.66 -1.99
CA ALA A 11 14.01 -11.04 -0.69
C ALA A 11 12.50 -10.83 -0.61
N LEU A 12 12.00 -9.69 -1.10
CA LEU A 12 10.58 -9.40 -1.20
C LEU A 12 9.86 -10.47 -2.03
N VAL A 13 10.39 -10.81 -3.22
CA VAL A 13 9.82 -11.85 -4.09
C VAL A 13 9.72 -13.20 -3.37
N ARG A 14 10.75 -13.61 -2.61
CA ARG A 14 10.70 -14.84 -1.81
C ARG A 14 9.64 -14.78 -0.72
N ASN A 15 9.56 -13.65 -0.01
CA ASN A 15 8.57 -13.43 1.04
C ASN A 15 7.15 -13.51 0.48
N VAL A 16 6.85 -12.78 -0.61
CA VAL A 16 5.51 -12.78 -1.22
C VAL A 16 5.16 -14.11 -1.90
N ALA A 17 6.15 -14.89 -2.36
CA ALA A 17 5.90 -16.22 -2.91
C ALA A 17 5.57 -17.25 -1.82
N GLY A 18 6.07 -17.05 -0.59
CA GLY A 18 5.81 -17.91 0.55
C GLY A 18 4.49 -17.64 1.28
N THR A 19 3.83 -16.52 1.01
CA THR A 19 2.53 -16.19 1.62
C THR A 19 1.37 -16.92 0.97
N SER A 20 0.38 -17.33 1.75
CA SER A 20 -0.92 -17.77 1.21
C SER A 20 -1.63 -16.61 0.54
N GLN A 21 -2.33 -16.88 -0.56
CA GLN A 21 -3.14 -15.88 -1.22
C GLN A 21 -4.33 -15.49 -0.34
N THR A 22 -4.33 -14.26 0.19
CA THR A 22 -5.49 -13.67 0.87
C THR A 22 -6.34 -12.93 -0.17
N PRO A 23 -7.65 -13.22 -0.30
CA PRO A 23 -8.47 -12.48 -1.26
C PRO A 23 -8.52 -10.99 -0.91
N ALA A 24 -8.53 -10.13 -1.93
CA ALA A 24 -8.38 -8.68 -1.77
C ALA A 24 -9.37 -8.05 -0.77
N ARG A 25 -10.62 -8.53 -0.77
CA ARG A 25 -11.66 -8.08 0.16
C ARG A 25 -11.28 -8.32 1.63
N TYR A 26 -10.75 -9.51 1.93
CA TYR A 26 -10.35 -9.86 3.30
C TYR A 26 -9.15 -9.02 3.74
N LEU A 27 -8.21 -8.76 2.84
CA LEU A 27 -7.06 -7.90 3.15
C LEU A 27 -7.49 -6.46 3.46
N ALA A 28 -8.46 -5.93 2.72
CA ALA A 28 -9.02 -4.60 2.99
C ALA A 28 -9.77 -4.57 4.33
N ASP A 29 -10.58 -5.60 4.62
CA ASP A 29 -11.30 -5.72 5.89
C ASP A 29 -10.33 -5.80 7.08
N GLU A 30 -9.21 -6.53 6.96
CA GLU A 30 -8.18 -6.62 8.01
C GLU A 30 -7.45 -5.29 8.23
N VAL A 31 -7.11 -4.57 7.15
CA VAL A 31 -6.48 -3.25 7.24
C VAL A 31 -7.42 -2.23 7.89
N GLU A 32 -8.70 -2.24 7.53
CA GLU A 32 -9.72 -1.41 8.16
C GLU A 32 -9.92 -1.74 9.64
N ALA A 33 -9.97 -3.05 9.98
CA ALA A 33 -10.08 -3.50 11.36
C ALA A 33 -8.93 -2.98 12.23
N ILE A 34 -7.70 -2.97 11.71
CA ILE A 34 -6.54 -2.41 12.41
C ILE A 34 -6.73 -0.91 12.69
N ALA A 35 -7.16 -0.11 11.71
CA ALA A 35 -7.43 1.31 11.91
C ALA A 35 -8.51 1.54 12.99
N ASN A 36 -9.59 0.77 12.92
CA ASN A 36 -10.67 0.81 13.90
C ASN A 36 -10.20 0.43 15.32
N GLU A 37 -9.41 -0.64 15.46
CA GLU A 37 -8.86 -1.07 16.75
C GLU A 37 -7.88 -0.06 17.36
N LEU A 38 -7.15 0.69 16.53
CA LEU A 38 -6.29 1.78 16.98
C LEU A 38 -7.08 3.03 17.39
N GLY A 39 -8.38 3.09 17.09
CA GLY A 39 -9.26 4.21 17.45
C GLY A 39 -8.96 5.49 16.69
N VAL A 40 -8.32 5.41 15.53
CA VAL A 40 -8.04 6.59 14.70
C VAL A 40 -9.29 7.03 13.95
N THR A 41 -9.38 8.31 13.62
CA THR A 41 -10.43 8.79 12.71
C THR A 41 -10.02 8.49 11.28
N TYR A 42 -10.88 7.82 10.50
CA TYR A 42 -10.56 7.45 9.13
C TYR A 42 -11.77 7.51 8.18
N ALA A 43 -11.48 7.63 6.89
CA ALA A 43 -12.41 7.43 5.79
C ALA A 43 -12.00 6.20 4.96
N VAL A 44 -12.96 5.54 4.33
CA VAL A 44 -12.76 4.30 3.55
C VAL A 44 -13.08 4.54 2.09
N ARG A 45 -12.19 4.10 1.19
CA ARG A 45 -12.36 4.12 -0.27
C ARG A 45 -12.72 5.50 -0.85
N ASP A 46 -12.10 6.54 -0.32
CA ASP A 46 -12.38 7.93 -0.69
C ASP A 46 -11.19 8.59 -1.42
N TYR A 47 -11.39 9.84 -1.83
CA TYR A 47 -10.36 10.71 -2.36
C TYR A 47 -9.77 11.57 -1.24
N PHE A 48 -8.46 11.81 -1.32
CA PHE A 48 -7.78 12.80 -0.48
C PHE A 48 -7.17 13.89 -1.36
N VAL A 49 -7.01 15.08 -0.79
CA VAL A 49 -6.34 16.21 -1.42
C VAL A 49 -4.85 16.18 -1.07
N GLY A 50 -4.02 16.31 -2.10
CA GLY A 50 -2.58 16.28 -1.99
C GLY A 50 -1.90 17.47 -2.64
N ARG A 51 -0.68 17.25 -3.15
CA ARG A 51 0.17 18.27 -3.78
C ARG A 51 -0.58 19.00 -4.89
N ASP A 52 -0.39 20.32 -4.92
CA ASP A 52 -0.98 21.22 -5.91
C ASP A 52 -2.53 21.13 -5.99
N GLY A 53 -3.19 20.71 -4.90
CA GLY A 53 -4.64 20.55 -4.85
C GLY A 53 -5.17 19.36 -5.65
N ARG A 54 -4.28 18.43 -6.04
CA ARG A 54 -4.66 17.23 -6.80
C ARG A 54 -5.28 16.20 -5.87
N GLU A 55 -6.22 15.44 -6.41
CA GLU A 55 -6.87 14.34 -5.68
C GLU A 55 -6.33 12.98 -6.12
N ALA A 56 -6.28 12.04 -5.19
CA ALA A 56 -6.02 10.63 -5.45
C ALA A 56 -6.86 9.76 -4.51
N ARG A 57 -7.05 8.50 -4.90
CA ARG A 57 -7.78 7.52 -4.10
C ARG A 57 -6.87 6.82 -3.11
N ALA A 58 -7.45 6.46 -1.98
CA ALA A 58 -6.87 5.52 -1.03
C ALA A 58 -7.99 4.61 -0.47
N ASP A 59 -7.62 3.39 -0.06
CA ASP A 59 -8.55 2.47 0.56
C ASP A 59 -8.86 2.88 2.01
N ILE A 60 -7.87 3.41 2.72
CA ILE A 60 -8.03 4.05 4.03
C ILE A 60 -7.32 5.42 4.02
N ILE A 61 -7.99 6.43 4.58
CA ILE A 61 -7.44 7.77 4.81
C ILE A 61 -7.57 8.05 6.30
N VAL A 62 -6.46 8.25 7.00
CA VAL A 62 -6.47 8.61 8.43
C VAL A 62 -6.35 10.12 8.59
N GLY A 63 -7.22 10.69 9.42
CA GLY A 63 -7.36 12.13 9.61
C GLY A 63 -8.34 12.76 8.63
N ASP A 64 -8.16 14.06 8.37
CA ASP A 64 -8.99 14.83 7.43
C ASP A 64 -8.58 14.53 5.98
N PRO A 65 -9.48 14.11 5.08
CA PRO A 65 -9.15 13.90 3.67
C PRO A 65 -8.57 15.14 2.94
N ALA A 66 -8.83 16.35 3.43
CA ALA A 66 -8.22 17.57 2.89
C ALA A 66 -6.76 17.79 3.37
N SER A 67 -6.36 17.11 4.44
CA SER A 67 -5.00 17.16 5.01
C SER A 67 -4.66 15.85 5.73
N PRO A 68 -4.56 14.74 5.00
CA PRO A 68 -4.49 13.41 5.61
C PRO A 68 -3.16 13.21 6.35
N ALA A 69 -3.22 12.54 7.50
CA ALA A 69 -2.03 12.08 8.21
C ALA A 69 -1.45 10.84 7.55
N VAL A 70 -2.32 9.90 7.14
CA VAL A 70 -1.93 8.64 6.49
C VAL A 70 -2.89 8.34 5.33
N VAL A 71 -2.35 7.81 4.24
CA VAL A 71 -3.11 7.22 3.13
C VAL A 71 -2.63 5.81 2.88
N VAL A 72 -3.56 4.87 2.75
CA VAL A 72 -3.27 3.44 2.60
C VAL A 72 -3.89 2.92 1.31
N ALA A 73 -3.10 2.24 0.49
CA ALA A 73 -3.58 1.45 -0.65
C ALA A 73 -3.52 -0.04 -0.34
N VAL A 74 -4.59 -0.76 -0.60
CA VAL A 74 -4.72 -2.21 -0.44
C VAL A 74 -4.91 -2.86 -1.80
N ALA A 75 -4.00 -3.75 -2.17
CA ALA A 75 -4.04 -4.36 -3.49
C ALA A 75 -3.90 -5.88 -3.43
N GLY A 76 -5.03 -6.58 -3.59
CA GLY A 76 -5.06 -8.04 -3.77
C GLY A 76 -5.39 -8.46 -5.21
N PHE A 77 -5.05 -9.70 -5.54
CA PHE A 77 -5.12 -10.32 -6.87
C PHE A 77 -6.53 -10.60 -7.38
N ASP A 78 -7.51 -10.69 -6.48
CA ASP A 78 -8.90 -11.04 -6.79
C ASP A 78 -9.87 -9.91 -6.42
N ALA A 79 -9.40 -8.66 -6.52
CA ALA A 79 -10.29 -7.51 -6.39
C ALA A 79 -11.27 -7.51 -7.60
N PRO A 80 -12.59 -7.53 -7.38
CA PRO A 80 -13.56 -7.54 -8.47
C PRO A 80 -13.38 -6.32 -9.38
N GLY A 81 -13.21 -6.56 -10.68
CA GLY A 81 -13.26 -5.52 -11.71
C GLY A 81 -11.93 -4.81 -12.03
N TRP A 82 -10.84 -5.05 -11.29
CA TRP A 82 -9.56 -4.37 -11.52
C TRP A 82 -8.38 -5.34 -11.68
N THR A 83 -7.47 -4.98 -12.60
CA THR A 83 -6.23 -5.74 -12.82
C THR A 83 -5.14 -5.29 -11.84
N LEU A 84 -4.13 -6.12 -11.58
CA LEU A 84 -2.94 -5.69 -10.83
C LEU A 84 -2.21 -4.51 -11.50
N THR A 85 -2.33 -4.36 -12.82
CA THR A 85 -1.85 -3.16 -13.54
C THR A 85 -2.60 -1.90 -13.08
N TYR A 86 -3.91 -1.98 -12.87
CA TYR A 86 -4.71 -0.88 -12.35
C TYR A 86 -4.32 -0.54 -10.91
N ALA A 87 -4.21 -1.56 -10.04
CA ALA A 87 -3.76 -1.36 -8.66
C ALA A 87 -2.37 -0.71 -8.58
N GLN A 88 -1.42 -1.14 -9.44
CA GLN A 88 -0.10 -0.52 -9.54
C GLN A 88 -0.18 0.97 -9.95
N GLN A 89 -1.11 1.33 -10.85
CA GLN A 89 -1.34 2.71 -11.26
C GLN A 89 -1.96 3.56 -10.14
N GLU A 90 -2.91 3.02 -9.38
CA GLU A 90 -3.49 3.71 -8.21
C GLU A 90 -2.42 3.96 -7.15
N ILE A 91 -1.61 2.95 -6.79
CA ILE A 91 -0.48 3.12 -5.85
C ILE A 91 0.49 4.20 -6.33
N THR A 92 0.82 4.20 -7.63
CA THR A 92 1.73 5.21 -8.21
C THR A 92 1.11 6.61 -8.17
N THR A 93 -0.20 6.70 -8.34
CA THR A 93 -0.92 7.98 -8.30
C THR A 93 -0.96 8.51 -6.87
N MET A 94 -1.32 7.67 -5.88
CA MET A 94 -1.26 7.99 -4.46
C MET A 94 0.14 8.47 -4.04
N ALA A 95 1.19 7.71 -4.41
CA ALA A 95 2.59 8.05 -4.15
C ALA A 95 3.02 9.41 -4.76
N ARG A 96 2.41 9.83 -5.87
CA ARG A 96 2.72 11.13 -6.50
C ARG A 96 1.93 12.29 -5.89
N VAL A 97 0.73 12.01 -5.40
CA VAL A 97 -0.22 13.04 -4.96
C VAL A 97 -0.07 13.35 -3.48
N HIS A 98 0.24 12.38 -2.60
CA HIS A 98 0.33 12.63 -1.16
C HIS A 98 1.26 13.82 -0.80
N LEU A 99 0.87 14.57 0.24
CA LEU A 99 1.67 15.66 0.77
C LEU A 99 2.95 15.09 1.40
N PRO A 100 4.09 15.81 1.39
CA PRO A 100 5.30 15.34 2.09
C PRO A 100 5.12 15.05 3.59
N THR A 101 4.04 15.56 4.21
CA THR A 101 3.69 15.32 5.62
C THR A 101 2.74 14.14 5.83
N THR A 102 2.19 13.58 4.75
CA THR A 102 1.26 12.45 4.79
C THR A 102 2.04 11.16 4.60
N ALA A 103 1.92 10.20 5.52
CA ALA A 103 2.50 8.89 5.33
C ALA A 103 1.71 8.08 4.27
N ALA A 104 2.40 7.52 3.28
CA ALA A 104 1.81 6.69 2.23
C ALA A 104 2.18 5.21 2.44
N LEU A 105 1.21 4.38 2.82
CA LEU A 105 1.41 2.96 3.12
C LEU A 105 0.74 2.08 2.07
N VAL A 106 1.34 0.93 1.76
CA VAL A 106 0.80 -0.03 0.79
C VAL A 106 0.75 -1.42 1.40
N VAL A 107 -0.37 -2.12 1.24
CA VAL A 107 -0.54 -3.51 1.66
C VAL A 107 -0.93 -4.37 0.46
N ILE A 108 -0.17 -5.44 0.20
CA ILE A 108 -0.40 -6.36 -0.91
C ILE A 108 -0.73 -7.78 -0.44
N ASP A 109 -1.43 -8.57 -1.26
CA ASP A 109 -1.79 -9.96 -0.91
C ASP A 109 -0.65 -10.98 -1.00
N GLY A 110 0.52 -10.55 -1.48
CA GLY A 110 1.70 -11.40 -1.64
C GLY A 110 1.64 -12.29 -2.89
N ALA A 111 1.05 -13.50 -2.78
CA ALA A 111 1.14 -14.54 -3.80
C ALA A 111 0.67 -14.10 -5.21
N GLY A 112 -0.30 -13.19 -5.26
CA GLY A 112 -0.77 -12.60 -6.50
C GLY A 112 0.28 -11.74 -7.20
N TRP A 113 0.97 -10.92 -6.42
CA TRP A 113 2.03 -10.02 -6.86
C TRP A 113 3.32 -10.77 -7.20
N ALA A 114 3.61 -11.90 -6.55
CA ALA A 114 4.75 -12.76 -6.89
C ALA A 114 4.73 -13.23 -8.35
N ARG A 115 3.53 -13.40 -8.93
CA ARG A 115 3.32 -13.78 -10.34
C ARG A 115 3.43 -12.61 -11.31
N ARG A 116 3.63 -11.39 -10.82
CA ARG A 116 3.71 -10.12 -11.57
C ARG A 116 4.97 -9.33 -11.18
N PRO A 117 6.16 -9.87 -11.43
CA PRO A 117 7.42 -9.28 -10.96
C PRO A 117 7.69 -7.88 -11.52
N GLY A 118 7.15 -7.54 -12.70
CA GLY A 118 7.29 -6.20 -13.28
C GLY A 118 6.55 -5.13 -12.48
N GLU A 119 5.28 -5.41 -12.14
CA GLU A 119 4.42 -4.57 -11.33
C GLU A 119 4.92 -4.49 -9.88
N LEU A 120 5.29 -5.63 -9.29
CA LEU A 120 5.86 -5.68 -7.94
C LEU A 120 7.16 -4.87 -7.86
N ARG A 121 8.03 -4.95 -8.88
CA ARG A 121 9.27 -4.15 -8.93
C ARG A 121 9.00 -2.65 -8.98
N ARG A 122 7.92 -2.22 -9.65
CA ARG A 122 7.54 -0.80 -9.69
C ARG A 122 7.08 -0.31 -8.31
N VAL A 123 6.26 -1.09 -7.61
CA VAL A 123 5.83 -0.75 -6.23
C VAL A 123 7.01 -0.78 -5.27
N HIS A 124 7.88 -1.79 -5.37
CA HIS A 124 9.10 -1.87 -4.58
C HIS A 124 10.01 -0.65 -4.77
N ARG A 125 10.20 -0.18 -6.02
CA ARG A 125 10.98 1.03 -6.28
C ARG A 125 10.38 2.28 -5.65
N LEU A 126 9.04 2.43 -5.66
CA LEU A 126 8.40 3.54 -4.95
C LEU A 126 8.79 3.53 -3.47
N HIS A 127 8.84 2.36 -2.84
CA HIS A 127 9.27 2.23 -1.44
C HIS A 127 10.76 2.51 -1.26
N ALA A 128 11.62 1.87 -2.08
CA ALA A 128 13.06 2.04 -2.02
C ALA A 128 13.52 3.50 -2.27
N ASP A 129 12.79 4.23 -3.12
CA ASP A 129 13.06 5.63 -3.44
C ASP A 129 12.39 6.61 -2.44
N GLY A 130 11.66 6.12 -1.43
CA GLY A 130 10.98 6.95 -0.43
C GLY A 130 9.74 7.68 -0.93
N HIS A 131 9.12 7.21 -2.01
CA HIS A 131 7.83 7.71 -2.51
C HIS A 131 6.61 7.09 -1.83
N ILE A 132 6.80 5.96 -1.15
CA ILE A 132 5.86 5.41 -0.17
C ILE A 132 6.66 5.01 1.07
N ASP A 133 6.09 5.21 2.25
CA ASP A 133 6.77 5.06 3.53
C ASP A 133 6.74 3.62 4.06
N GLY A 134 5.86 2.77 3.52
CA GLY A 134 5.78 1.37 3.91
C GLY A 134 5.15 0.47 2.86
N LEU A 135 5.71 -0.74 2.72
CA LEU A 135 5.20 -1.80 1.86
C LEU A 135 5.07 -3.09 2.67
N TYR A 136 3.83 -3.55 2.86
CA TYR A 136 3.47 -4.68 3.71
C TYR A 136 2.74 -5.77 2.91
N THR A 137 2.69 -6.96 3.49
CA THR A 137 1.91 -8.10 3.01
C THR A 137 0.87 -8.49 4.05
N GLY A 138 -0.09 -9.35 3.70
CA GLY A 138 -0.99 -9.96 4.68
C GLY A 138 -0.26 -10.65 5.85
N SER A 139 0.95 -11.19 5.62
CA SER A 139 1.77 -11.81 6.68
C SER A 139 2.52 -10.83 7.57
N SER A 140 2.55 -9.54 7.22
CA SER A 140 3.27 -8.49 7.96
C SER A 140 2.32 -7.39 8.44
N LEU A 141 1.05 -7.73 8.69
CA LEU A 141 0.05 -6.77 9.17
C LEU A 141 0.36 -6.24 10.58
N ASP A 142 1.06 -7.01 11.42
CA ASP A 142 1.54 -6.51 12.71
C ASP A 142 2.50 -5.32 12.53
N GLN A 143 3.40 -5.38 11.54
CA GLN A 143 4.30 -4.28 11.23
C GLN A 143 3.56 -3.08 10.64
N PHE A 144 2.53 -3.33 9.81
CA PHE A 144 1.64 -2.28 9.33
C PHE A 144 0.92 -1.59 10.49
N ARG A 145 0.41 -2.35 11.46
CA ARG A 145 -0.24 -1.81 12.66
C ARG A 145 0.71 -0.92 13.47
N ASP A 146 1.92 -1.40 13.71
CA ASP A 146 2.94 -0.66 14.47
C ASP A 146 3.31 0.64 13.76
N GLN A 147 3.51 0.59 12.44
CA GLN A 147 3.74 1.78 11.64
C GLN A 147 2.57 2.76 11.72
N LEU A 148 1.35 2.27 11.49
CA LEU A 148 0.15 3.11 11.49
C LEU A 148 0.04 3.85 12.82
N ARG A 149 0.20 3.15 13.94
CA ARG A 149 0.20 3.73 15.29
C ARG A 149 1.29 4.79 15.50
N GLN A 150 2.43 4.68 14.84
CA GLN A 150 3.53 5.63 14.96
C GLN A 150 3.27 6.92 14.16
N VAL A 151 2.58 6.82 13.02
CA VAL A 151 2.38 7.93 12.08
C VAL A 151 0.99 8.59 12.16
N SER A 152 0.05 7.98 12.89
CA SER A 152 -1.28 8.53 13.19
C SER A 152 -1.32 9.22 14.54
#